data_AF-A0A8T0AZM2-F1
#
_entry.id   AF-A0A8T0AZM2-F1
#
_cell.length_a   1.000
_cell.length_b   1.000
_cell.length_c   1.000
_cell.angle_alpha   90.00
_cell.angle_beta   90.00
_cell.angle_gamma   90.00
#
_symmetry.space_group_name_H-M   'P 1'
#
loop_
_entity.id
_entity.type
_entity.pdbx_description
1 polymer ?
#
loop_
_entity_poly.entity_id
_entity_poly.type
_entity_poly.pdbx_seq_one_letter_code
_entity_poly.pdbx_strand_id
1 'polypeptide(L)'
;MDLKFRWFFLCVLVVTCFTDDRYTKHMDNFIKVVEIIESDNPGLGPLAVLRGLRKAVGIDTPFIQHYLGPLSNAPSLQLKSTLSEFISSVLKHQVVENVEEGVVLTADGTTVALTPLLLGLEAGLMSTSWPRIPGLYPLSLTKNLALSFVQHSINKTSTSSNLGPGGCWDNVTEPKVFTLSGVASLATDSLINGGMDGVILGRHFAKPNKQMLTLSALLKQYYTYQLNSSGLDAAPALISQLRRSSFRKLVSIASLKKHLARSLNRYQKLDESQKKKKLKVEIDEGLNEFVHSYMDCPAIIPRCMWEAQPYRGTPTLLSLPLSFLYIHHTYEPSQPCLSFQQCSRDMRAMQRFHQDDRGWDDIGYSFVAGSDGYVYEGRGWLWVGAHTKNHNSKGYGVSFIGDYMSSLPSQRTMDLVREQLANCATDGGKLVSNFTIHGHRQLVNTSCPGDALYSEINGWEHFREVQQ
;
A
#
# COMPACT_ATOMS: atom_id res chain seq x y z
N MET A 1 20.95 -23.93 -68.02
CA MET A 1 19.68 -24.05 -67.28
C MET A 1 19.76 -23.07 -66.13
N ASP A 2 19.37 -21.82 -66.36
CA ASP A 2 19.43 -20.74 -65.37
C ASP A 2 18.08 -20.58 -64.67
N LEU A 3 18.08 -20.83 -63.36
CA LEU A 3 16.92 -20.70 -62.49
C LEU A 3 16.79 -19.23 -62.03
N LYS A 4 15.80 -18.50 -62.57
CA LYS A 4 15.44 -17.16 -62.10
C LYS A 4 14.67 -17.26 -60.77
N PHE A 5 15.29 -16.80 -59.68
CA PHE A 5 14.61 -16.55 -58.40
C PHE A 5 13.74 -15.30 -58.48
N ARG A 6 12.42 -15.45 -58.31
CA ARG A 6 11.47 -14.33 -58.10
C ARG A 6 11.36 -14.06 -56.60
N TRP A 7 11.72 -12.86 -56.17
CA TRP A 7 11.49 -12.37 -54.82
C TRP A 7 10.04 -11.88 -54.69
N PHE A 8 9.26 -12.51 -53.82
CA PHE A 8 7.98 -11.96 -53.34
C PHE A 8 8.27 -11.09 -52.11
N PHE A 9 8.05 -9.78 -52.22
CA PHE A 9 8.00 -8.89 -51.06
C PHE A 9 6.69 -9.16 -50.31
N LEU A 10 6.78 -9.83 -49.16
CA LEU A 10 5.68 -9.94 -48.21
C LEU A 10 5.65 -8.65 -47.37
N CYS A 11 4.82 -7.69 -47.76
CA CYS A 11 4.47 -6.56 -46.90
C CYS A 11 3.67 -7.09 -45.71
N VAL A 12 4.34 -7.35 -44.59
CA VAL A 12 3.69 -7.57 -43.29
C VAL A 12 3.18 -6.21 -42.81
N LEU A 13 1.93 -5.91 -43.17
CA LEU A 13 1.14 -4.91 -42.46
C LEU A 13 0.94 -5.44 -41.04
N VAL A 14 1.75 -4.96 -40.10
CA VAL A 14 1.48 -5.09 -38.67
C VAL A 14 0.27 -4.19 -38.38
N VAL A 15 -0.91 -4.72 -38.62
CA VAL A 15 -2.14 -4.19 -38.05
C VAL A 15 -2.06 -4.54 -36.56
N THR A 16 -1.68 -3.58 -35.73
CA THR A 16 -1.94 -3.66 -34.30
C THR A 16 -3.46 -3.66 -34.14
N CYS A 17 -4.04 -4.85 -34.06
CA CYS A 17 -5.39 -5.04 -33.55
C CYS A 17 -5.38 -4.53 -32.10
N PHE A 18 -5.84 -3.29 -31.89
CA PHE A 18 -6.33 -2.84 -30.61
C PHE A 18 -7.60 -3.64 -30.34
N THR A 19 -7.47 -4.80 -29.71
CA THR A 19 -8.63 -5.49 -29.15
C THR A 19 -9.14 -4.69 -27.96
N ASP A 20 -10.45 -4.50 -27.94
CA ASP A 20 -11.28 -3.79 -26.97
C ASP A 20 -11.35 -4.54 -25.61
N ASP A 21 -10.21 -4.99 -25.10
CA ASP A 21 -10.08 -5.59 -23.78
C ASP A 21 -9.88 -4.49 -22.74
N ARG A 22 -11.03 -4.05 -22.21
CA ARG A 22 -11.23 -3.09 -21.11
C ARG A 22 -10.01 -2.97 -20.20
N TYR A 23 -9.40 -1.78 -20.19
CA TYR A 23 -8.32 -1.41 -19.27
C TYR A 23 -8.63 -1.87 -17.84
N THR A 24 -7.87 -2.83 -17.34
CA THR A 24 -7.95 -3.27 -15.94
C THR A 24 -7.46 -2.16 -15.03
N LYS A 25 -7.95 -2.11 -13.80
CA LYS A 25 -7.66 -1.07 -12.79
C LYS A 25 -6.28 -1.24 -12.15
N HIS A 26 -5.26 -1.46 -12.98
CA HIS A 26 -3.86 -1.41 -12.60
C HIS A 26 -3.29 0.00 -12.74
N MET A 27 -2.39 0.37 -11.82
CA MET A 27 -1.63 1.61 -11.91
C MET A 27 -0.84 1.70 -13.22
N ASP A 28 -0.30 0.59 -13.73
CA ASP A 28 0.42 0.57 -15.01
C ASP A 28 -0.47 0.97 -16.19
N ASN A 29 -1.75 0.59 -16.17
CA ASN A 29 -2.70 0.99 -17.20
C ASN A 29 -3.06 2.47 -17.05
N PHE A 30 -3.22 2.97 -15.82
CA PHE A 30 -3.38 4.40 -15.60
C PHE A 30 -2.18 5.20 -16.11
N ILE A 31 -0.95 4.76 -15.83
CA ILE A 31 0.28 5.39 -16.33
C ILE A 31 0.30 5.39 -17.86
N LYS A 32 0.03 4.25 -18.51
CA LYS A 32 -0.07 4.16 -19.98
C LYS A 32 -1.10 5.14 -20.56
N VAL A 33 -2.25 5.29 -19.90
CA VAL A 33 -3.28 6.25 -20.34
C VAL A 33 -2.78 7.69 -20.17
N VAL A 34 -2.06 8.00 -19.10
CA VAL A 34 -1.40 9.32 -18.94
C VAL A 34 -0.34 9.55 -20.03
N GLU A 35 0.47 8.54 -20.37
CA GLU A 35 1.45 8.62 -21.47
C GLU A 35 0.75 8.93 -22.81
N ILE A 36 -0.38 8.28 -23.10
CA ILE A 36 -1.19 8.56 -24.30
C ILE A 36 -1.72 9.99 -24.29
N ILE A 37 -2.24 10.47 -23.15
CA ILE A 37 -2.75 11.85 -23.02
C ILE A 37 -1.63 12.86 -23.26
N GLU A 38 -0.46 12.64 -22.69
CA GLU A 38 0.71 13.51 -22.88
C GLU A 38 1.18 13.52 -24.34
N SER A 39 1.13 12.38 -25.03
CA SER A 39 1.45 12.25 -26.46
C SER A 39 0.42 12.94 -27.35
N ASP A 40 -0.88 12.78 -27.07
CA ASP A 40 -1.98 13.35 -27.85
C ASP A 40 -2.16 14.86 -27.61
N ASN A 41 -1.53 15.42 -26.56
CA ASN A 41 -1.61 16.83 -26.21
C ASN A 41 -0.18 17.44 -26.07
N PRO A 42 0.60 17.47 -27.17
CA PRO A 42 1.99 17.92 -27.12
C PRO A 42 2.09 19.39 -26.66
N GLY A 43 3.08 19.67 -25.81
CA GLY A 43 3.31 21.01 -25.25
C GLY A 43 2.60 21.29 -23.93
N LEU A 44 1.69 20.42 -23.47
CA LEU A 44 1.14 20.53 -22.12
C LEU A 44 2.15 20.02 -21.08
N GLY A 45 2.49 20.87 -20.11
CA GLY A 45 3.25 20.44 -18.93
C GLY A 45 2.41 19.60 -17.95
N PRO A 46 3.04 18.94 -16.97
CA PRO A 46 2.35 18.04 -16.02
C PRO A 46 1.22 18.72 -15.24
N LEU A 47 1.35 20.00 -14.89
CA LEU A 47 0.29 20.76 -14.24
C LEU A 47 -0.95 20.93 -15.15
N ALA A 48 -0.73 21.21 -16.43
CA ALA A 48 -1.80 21.37 -17.40
C ALA A 48 -2.54 20.04 -17.63
N VAL A 49 -1.81 18.93 -17.68
CA VAL A 49 -2.38 17.57 -17.77
C VAL A 49 -3.23 17.23 -16.55
N LEU A 50 -2.73 17.47 -15.33
CA LEU A 50 -3.50 17.23 -14.09
C LEU A 50 -4.80 18.02 -14.04
N ARG A 51 -4.73 19.31 -14.38
CA ARG A 51 -5.92 20.20 -14.43
C ARG A 51 -6.91 19.75 -15.50
N GLY A 52 -6.41 19.31 -16.65
CA GLY A 52 -7.20 18.74 -17.72
C GLY A 52 -7.92 17.44 -17.31
N LEU A 53 -7.23 16.54 -16.62
CA LEU A 53 -7.81 15.30 -16.07
C LEU A 53 -8.92 15.61 -15.07
N ARG A 54 -8.67 16.53 -14.13
CA ARG A 54 -9.68 17.01 -13.17
C ARG A 54 -10.92 17.57 -13.85
N LYS A 55 -10.72 18.38 -14.90
CA LYS A 55 -11.79 18.98 -15.69
C LYS A 55 -12.60 17.93 -16.45
N ALA A 56 -11.93 16.96 -17.08
CA ALA A 56 -12.57 15.88 -17.81
C ALA A 56 -13.50 15.03 -16.91
N VAL A 57 -13.11 14.84 -15.65
CA VAL A 57 -13.85 14.01 -14.69
C VAL A 57 -14.82 14.81 -13.81
N GLY A 58 -14.73 16.14 -13.81
CA GLY A 58 -15.60 17.02 -13.01
C GLY A 58 -15.24 17.08 -11.52
N ILE A 59 -13.96 16.86 -11.17
CA ILE A 59 -13.48 16.93 -9.79
C ILE A 59 -13.11 18.40 -9.47
N ASP A 60 -14.09 19.18 -9.03
CA ASP A 60 -13.91 20.63 -8.79
C ASP A 60 -14.78 21.22 -7.66
N THR A 61 -14.77 20.58 -6.49
CA THR A 61 -15.55 21.06 -5.33
C THR A 61 -15.10 22.44 -4.84
N PRO A 62 -15.94 23.23 -4.15
CA PRO A 62 -15.53 24.51 -3.56
C PRO A 62 -14.29 24.41 -2.64
N PHE A 63 -14.14 23.27 -1.95
CA PHE A 63 -12.96 22.99 -1.13
C PHE A 63 -11.69 22.86 -1.99
N ILE A 64 -11.78 22.21 -3.15
CA ILE A 64 -10.65 22.07 -4.08
C ILE A 64 -10.32 23.43 -4.71
N GLN A 65 -11.34 24.16 -5.20
CA GLN A 65 -11.17 25.49 -5.79
C GLN A 65 -10.53 26.48 -4.82
N HIS A 66 -10.81 26.38 -3.52
CA HIS A 66 -10.17 27.21 -2.51
C HIS A 66 -8.63 27.11 -2.51
N TYR A 67 -8.07 25.93 -2.83
CA TYR A 67 -6.63 25.70 -2.81
C TYR A 67 -6.00 25.75 -4.21
N LEU A 68 -6.69 25.24 -5.24
CA LEU A 68 -6.14 25.05 -6.59
C LEU A 68 -6.75 26.00 -7.64
N GLY A 69 -7.67 26.87 -7.21
CA GLY A 69 -8.43 27.74 -8.09
C GLY A 69 -9.46 27.00 -8.95
N PRO A 70 -10.31 27.74 -9.68
CA PRO A 70 -11.29 27.16 -10.58
C PRO A 70 -10.63 26.53 -11.82
N LEU A 71 -11.35 25.64 -12.49
CA LEU A 71 -10.91 24.99 -13.74
C LEU A 71 -11.25 25.77 -15.01
N SER A 72 -11.71 27.02 -14.92
CA SER A 72 -12.07 27.85 -16.08
C SER A 72 -10.92 27.95 -17.11
N ASN A 73 -9.68 28.07 -16.63
CA ASN A 73 -8.48 28.17 -17.46
C ASN A 73 -7.78 26.81 -17.71
N ALA A 74 -8.36 25.69 -17.27
CA ALA A 74 -7.77 24.37 -17.49
C ALA A 74 -7.97 23.92 -18.95
N PRO A 75 -6.94 23.32 -19.59
CA PRO A 75 -7.06 22.85 -20.96
C PRO A 75 -8.12 21.76 -21.07
N SER A 76 -8.79 21.70 -22.22
CA SER A 76 -9.63 20.55 -22.58
C SER A 76 -8.73 19.50 -23.21
N LEU A 77 -8.57 18.35 -22.56
CA LEU A 77 -7.74 17.27 -23.08
C LEU A 77 -8.41 16.64 -24.31
N GLN A 78 -7.61 16.31 -25.32
CA GLN A 78 -8.04 15.42 -26.39
C GLN A 78 -8.11 14.00 -25.82
N LEU A 79 -9.32 13.48 -25.64
CA LEU A 79 -9.59 12.16 -25.08
C LEU A 79 -10.49 11.35 -26.02
N LYS A 80 -10.03 10.17 -26.40
CA LYS A 80 -10.89 9.16 -27.06
C LYS A 80 -11.97 8.70 -26.08
N SER A 81 -13.15 8.34 -26.57
CA SER A 81 -14.29 7.93 -25.74
C SER A 81 -13.94 6.80 -24.77
N THR A 82 -13.26 5.76 -25.25
CA THR A 82 -12.81 4.61 -24.44
C THR A 82 -11.88 5.00 -23.29
N LEU A 83 -10.99 5.96 -23.51
CA LEU A 83 -10.11 6.50 -22.46
C LEU A 83 -10.89 7.32 -21.43
N SER A 84 -11.89 8.08 -21.87
CA SER A 84 -12.72 8.90 -20.99
C SER A 84 -13.49 8.05 -19.98
N GLU A 85 -14.02 6.89 -20.40
CA GLU A 85 -14.69 5.93 -19.52
C GLU A 85 -13.73 5.35 -18.49
N PHE A 86 -12.57 4.88 -18.94
CA PHE A 86 -11.55 4.33 -18.04
C PHE A 86 -11.10 5.38 -17.01
N ILE A 87 -10.71 6.58 -17.45
CA ILE A 87 -10.29 7.69 -16.58
C ILE A 87 -11.39 8.02 -15.56
N SER A 88 -12.64 8.07 -16.00
CA SER A 88 -13.76 8.32 -15.09
C SER A 88 -13.87 7.25 -14.01
N SER A 89 -13.71 5.97 -14.38
CA SER A 89 -13.82 4.84 -13.46
C SER A 89 -12.68 4.74 -12.43
N VAL A 90 -11.48 5.25 -12.76
CA VAL A 90 -10.31 5.20 -11.86
C VAL A 90 -10.06 6.52 -11.13
N LEU A 91 -10.62 7.65 -11.59
CA LEU A 91 -10.46 8.93 -10.90
C LEU A 91 -11.65 9.30 -10.00
N LYS A 92 -12.89 8.97 -10.35
CA LYS A 92 -14.05 9.28 -9.48
C LYS A 92 -14.06 8.34 -8.28
N HIS A 93 -13.60 8.85 -7.14
CA HIS A 93 -13.69 8.09 -5.89
C HIS A 93 -15.12 8.11 -5.36
N GLN A 94 -15.65 6.93 -5.10
CA GLN A 94 -16.90 6.72 -4.38
C GLN A 94 -16.92 5.33 -3.77
N VAL A 95 -17.73 5.16 -2.72
CA VAL A 95 -18.03 3.84 -2.15
C VAL A 95 -19.53 3.61 -2.29
N VAL A 96 -19.89 2.56 -3.02
CA VAL A 96 -21.28 2.13 -3.21
C VAL A 96 -21.41 0.74 -2.59
N GLU A 97 -22.24 0.63 -1.56
CA GLU A 97 -22.31 -0.55 -0.70
C GLU A 97 -20.94 -0.89 -0.09
N ASN A 98 -20.28 -1.95 -0.56
CA ASN A 98 -18.94 -2.37 -0.17
C ASN A 98 -17.93 -2.28 -1.33
N VAL A 99 -18.34 -1.79 -2.50
CA VAL A 99 -17.45 -1.60 -3.65
C VAL A 99 -16.86 -0.20 -3.61
N GLU A 100 -15.53 -0.12 -3.66
CA GLU A 100 -14.82 1.14 -3.74
C GLU A 100 -14.32 1.38 -5.16
N GLU A 101 -14.68 2.53 -5.72
CA GLU A 101 -14.31 3.00 -7.05
C GLU A 101 -13.31 4.17 -6.97
N GLY A 102 -12.69 4.53 -8.09
CA GLY A 102 -11.65 5.54 -8.11
C GLY A 102 -10.32 5.08 -7.51
N VAL A 103 -10.10 3.77 -7.49
CA VAL A 103 -8.90 3.10 -6.95
C VAL A 103 -8.25 2.20 -7.99
N VAL A 104 -6.95 1.97 -7.83
CA VAL A 104 -6.15 1.07 -8.67
C VAL A 104 -5.21 0.19 -7.84
N LEU A 105 -4.89 -0.99 -8.35
CA LEU A 105 -3.87 -1.89 -7.83
C LEU A 105 -2.48 -1.43 -8.31
N THR A 106 -1.54 -1.25 -7.39
CA THR A 106 -0.15 -0.90 -7.71
C THR A 106 0.73 -2.15 -7.83
N ALA A 107 1.88 -2.02 -8.51
CA ALA A 107 2.79 -3.16 -8.75
C ALA A 107 3.40 -3.75 -7.46
N ASP A 108 3.39 -3.00 -6.37
CA ASP A 108 3.81 -3.44 -5.04
C ASP A 108 2.70 -4.16 -4.23
N GLY A 109 1.53 -4.41 -4.84
CA GLY A 109 0.42 -5.14 -4.22
C GLY A 109 -0.51 -4.31 -3.35
N THR A 110 -0.30 -2.99 -3.27
CA THR A 110 -1.21 -2.09 -2.53
C THR A 110 -2.32 -1.52 -3.40
N THR A 111 -3.39 -1.04 -2.78
CA THR A 111 -4.48 -0.32 -3.46
C THR A 111 -4.40 1.16 -3.15
N VAL A 112 -4.53 2.00 -4.17
CA VAL A 112 -4.40 3.47 -4.08
C VAL A 112 -5.59 4.16 -4.73
N ALA A 113 -6.19 5.13 -4.03
CA ALA A 113 -7.16 6.05 -4.61
C ALA A 113 -6.46 7.16 -5.39
N LEU A 114 -6.85 7.39 -6.65
CA LEU A 114 -6.12 8.31 -7.52
C LEU A 114 -6.47 9.78 -7.28
N THR A 115 -7.70 10.12 -6.88
CA THR A 115 -8.08 11.51 -6.60
C THR A 115 -7.16 12.21 -5.59
N PRO A 116 -6.95 11.69 -4.36
CA PRO A 116 -6.09 12.35 -3.38
C PRO A 116 -4.62 12.44 -3.82
N LEU A 117 -4.15 11.43 -4.56
CA LEU A 117 -2.82 11.41 -5.18
C LEU A 117 -2.64 12.58 -6.15
N LEU A 118 -3.55 12.71 -7.13
CA LEU A 118 -3.47 13.74 -8.16
C LEU A 118 -3.63 15.15 -7.59
N LEU A 119 -4.49 15.32 -6.58
CA LEU A 119 -4.64 16.61 -5.90
C LEU A 119 -3.38 17.04 -5.14
N GLY A 120 -2.68 16.10 -4.50
CA GLY A 120 -1.41 16.37 -3.85
C GLY A 120 -0.31 16.76 -4.84
N LEU A 121 -0.24 16.06 -5.98
CA LEU A 121 0.64 16.38 -7.10
C LEU A 121 0.37 17.80 -7.66
N GLU A 122 -0.90 18.14 -7.92
CA GLU A 122 -1.28 19.47 -8.42
C GLU A 122 -0.90 20.57 -7.43
N ALA A 123 -1.17 20.37 -6.14
CA ALA A 123 -0.77 21.31 -5.08
C ALA A 123 0.75 21.53 -5.05
N GLY A 124 1.52 20.45 -5.25
CA GLY A 124 2.98 20.51 -5.36
C GLY A 124 3.46 21.35 -6.56
N LEU A 125 2.92 21.06 -7.75
CA LEU A 125 3.27 21.73 -9.00
C LEU A 125 2.85 23.20 -9.06
N MET A 126 1.74 23.55 -8.40
CA MET A 126 1.29 24.95 -8.30
C MET A 126 2.09 25.77 -7.29
N SER A 127 2.84 25.12 -6.41
CA SER A 127 3.48 25.82 -5.30
C SER A 127 4.74 26.56 -5.72
N THR A 128 4.75 27.85 -5.45
CA THR A 128 5.94 28.71 -5.56
C THR A 128 6.71 28.82 -4.23
N SER A 129 6.26 28.11 -3.19
CA SER A 129 6.74 28.24 -1.82
C SER A 129 7.27 26.91 -1.30
N TRP A 130 8.55 26.88 -0.93
CA TRP A 130 9.17 25.74 -0.28
C TRP A 130 9.65 26.13 1.13
N PRO A 131 9.39 25.34 2.18
CA PRO A 131 8.73 24.02 2.20
C PRO A 131 7.19 24.06 2.40
N ARG A 132 6.57 25.25 2.37
CA ARG A 132 5.14 25.41 2.63
C ARG A 132 4.32 25.32 1.34
N ILE A 133 3.68 24.18 1.13
CA ILE A 133 2.87 23.89 -0.06
C ILE A 133 1.39 24.03 0.31
N PRO A 134 0.70 25.12 -0.06
CA PRO A 134 -0.72 25.28 0.22
C PRO A 134 -1.54 24.13 -0.38
N GLY A 135 -2.58 23.68 0.32
CA GLY A 135 -3.44 22.60 -0.16
C GLY A 135 -2.85 21.19 -0.08
N LEU A 136 -1.53 21.01 0.05
CA LEU A 136 -0.89 19.68 0.02
C LEU A 136 -1.58 18.67 0.95
N TYR A 137 -1.55 18.91 2.26
CA TYR A 137 -2.21 18.02 3.23
C TYR A 137 -3.74 18.08 3.17
N PRO A 138 -4.40 19.26 3.12
CA PRO A 138 -5.86 19.34 3.07
C PRO A 138 -6.50 18.58 1.92
N LEU A 139 -5.92 18.66 0.72
CA LEU A 139 -6.50 18.07 -0.49
C LEU A 139 -6.21 16.58 -0.63
N SER A 140 -5.02 16.13 -0.19
CA SER A 140 -4.61 14.74 -0.33
C SER A 140 -5.08 13.87 0.82
N LEU A 141 -5.09 14.37 2.06
CA LEU A 141 -5.20 13.50 3.23
C LEU A 141 -6.10 14.06 4.34
N THR A 142 -5.83 15.27 4.82
CA THR A 142 -6.39 15.72 6.12
C THR A 142 -7.86 16.12 6.06
N LYS A 143 -8.43 16.38 4.88
CA LYS A 143 -9.90 16.51 4.76
C LYS A 143 -10.58 15.18 5.10
N ASN A 144 -10.19 14.10 4.42
CA ASN A 144 -10.83 12.80 4.55
C ASN A 144 -10.65 12.23 5.95
N LEU A 145 -9.44 12.29 6.52
CA LEU A 145 -9.18 11.90 7.91
C LEU A 145 -10.07 12.68 8.88
N ALA A 146 -10.12 14.00 8.77
CA ALA A 146 -10.90 14.82 9.70
C ALA A 146 -12.40 14.54 9.61
N LEU A 147 -12.94 14.33 8.40
CA LEU A 147 -14.34 13.96 8.22
C LEU A 147 -14.62 12.55 8.76
N SER A 148 -13.70 11.62 8.55
CA SER A 148 -13.82 10.24 9.06
C SER A 148 -13.88 10.21 10.58
N PHE A 149 -12.98 10.92 11.27
CA PHE A 149 -12.96 10.99 12.73
C PHE A 149 -14.22 11.65 13.30
N VAL A 150 -14.74 12.69 12.63
CA VAL A 150 -16.00 13.33 13.01
C VAL A 150 -17.17 12.37 12.84
N GLN A 151 -17.25 11.69 11.69
CA GLN A 151 -18.34 10.75 11.42
C GLN A 151 -18.33 9.59 12.42
N HIS A 152 -17.16 9.03 12.72
CA HIS A 152 -17.02 7.98 13.73
C HIS A 152 -17.42 8.45 15.13
N SER A 153 -17.13 9.70 15.50
CA SER A 153 -17.56 10.24 16.80
C SER A 153 -19.07 10.42 16.90
N ILE A 154 -19.73 10.79 15.80
CA ILE A 154 -21.20 11.01 15.76
C ILE A 154 -21.96 9.68 15.74
N ASN A 155 -21.49 8.73 14.93
CA ASN A 155 -22.12 7.41 14.80
C ASN A 155 -21.65 6.53 15.96
N LYS A 156 -22.59 5.90 16.70
CA LYS A 156 -22.22 4.99 17.80
C LYS A 156 -21.22 3.93 17.29
N THR A 157 -20.18 3.68 18.08
CA THR A 157 -18.95 2.93 17.73
C THR A 157 -19.13 1.56 17.07
N SER A 158 -20.32 0.94 17.10
CA SER A 158 -20.60 -0.36 16.49
C SER A 158 -20.90 -0.32 14.99
N THR A 159 -21.07 0.85 14.36
CA THR A 159 -21.43 0.96 12.92
C THR A 159 -20.49 1.86 12.10
N SER A 160 -19.36 2.28 12.65
CA SER A 160 -18.37 3.11 11.94
C SER A 160 -16.97 2.89 12.49
N SER A 161 -15.95 3.07 11.64
CA SER A 161 -14.54 3.07 12.01
C SER A 161 -13.92 4.46 11.77
N ASN A 162 -12.85 4.82 12.50
CA ASN A 162 -12.07 6.03 12.22
C ASN A 162 -11.32 5.93 10.90
N LEU A 163 -10.80 4.74 10.60
CA LEU A 163 -9.89 4.46 9.49
C LEU A 163 -10.28 3.16 8.80
N GLY A 164 -9.82 3.00 7.56
CA GLY A 164 -10.03 1.79 6.79
C GLY A 164 -11.49 1.56 6.39
N PRO A 165 -11.86 0.32 6.06
CA PRO A 165 -10.97 -0.83 5.93
C PRO A 165 -10.17 -0.76 4.63
N GLY A 166 -9.30 -1.75 4.44
CA GLY A 166 -8.85 -2.18 3.13
C GLY A 166 -9.88 -3.09 2.46
N GLY A 167 -9.42 -3.90 1.52
CA GLY A 167 -10.28 -4.75 0.72
C GLY A 167 -9.49 -5.69 -0.18
N CYS A 168 -10.22 -6.35 -1.07
CA CYS A 168 -9.70 -7.35 -1.98
C CYS A 168 -10.13 -7.02 -3.41
N TRP A 169 -9.23 -7.24 -4.36
CA TRP A 169 -9.58 -7.26 -5.77
C TRP A 169 -10.26 -8.58 -6.14
N ASP A 170 -11.20 -8.53 -7.06
CA ASP A 170 -11.82 -9.70 -7.68
C ASP A 170 -10.80 -10.60 -8.38
N ASN A 171 -9.79 -9.98 -8.99
CA ASN A 171 -8.65 -10.66 -9.59
C ASN A 171 -7.41 -9.75 -9.51
N VAL A 172 -6.30 -10.21 -8.94
CA VAL A 172 -5.08 -9.38 -8.81
C VAL A 172 -4.27 -9.27 -10.11
N THR A 173 -4.47 -10.18 -11.05
CA THR A 173 -3.87 -10.12 -12.40
C THR A 173 -4.68 -9.16 -13.29
N GLU A 174 -6.01 -9.22 -13.22
CA GLU A 174 -6.93 -8.41 -14.01
C GLU A 174 -7.97 -7.68 -13.14
N PRO A 175 -7.55 -6.71 -12.30
CA PRO A 175 -8.41 -6.06 -11.32
C PRO A 175 -9.52 -5.24 -11.99
N LYS A 176 -10.76 -5.47 -11.59
CA LYS A 176 -11.94 -4.72 -12.08
C LYS A 176 -12.78 -4.17 -10.92
N VAL A 177 -12.95 -4.95 -9.86
CA VAL A 177 -13.78 -4.60 -8.71
C VAL A 177 -12.95 -4.73 -7.43
N PHE A 178 -12.89 -3.66 -6.64
CA PHE A 178 -12.28 -3.66 -5.32
C PHE A 178 -13.37 -3.66 -4.27
N THR A 179 -13.42 -4.70 -3.45
CA THR A 179 -14.45 -4.90 -2.44
C THR A 179 -13.85 -4.76 -1.05
N LEU A 180 -14.41 -3.85 -0.27
CA LEU A 180 -14.00 -3.55 1.09
C LEU A 180 -14.29 -4.74 2.03
N SER A 181 -13.37 -5.02 2.94
CA SER A 181 -13.46 -6.15 3.87
C SER A 181 -14.33 -5.86 5.11
N GLY A 182 -14.94 -4.67 5.19
CA GLY A 182 -15.72 -4.22 6.34
C GLY A 182 -16.47 -2.92 6.05
N VAL A 183 -16.95 -2.27 7.10
CA VAL A 183 -17.73 -1.03 6.99
C VAL A 183 -16.82 0.15 6.62
N ALA A 184 -17.07 0.74 5.45
CA ALA A 184 -16.29 1.86 4.92
C ALA A 184 -16.29 3.08 5.86
N SER A 185 -15.11 3.59 6.18
CA SER A 185 -14.93 4.93 6.73
C SER A 185 -14.74 5.96 5.60
N LEU A 186 -14.71 7.25 5.93
CA LEU A 186 -14.35 8.29 4.95
C LEU A 186 -12.84 8.37 4.69
N ALA A 187 -12.07 7.50 5.33
CA ALA A 187 -10.63 7.36 5.17
C ALA A 187 -10.27 5.86 5.03
N THR A 188 -10.78 5.24 3.96
CA THR A 188 -10.38 3.88 3.54
C THR A 188 -8.86 3.79 3.36
N ASP A 189 -8.33 2.56 3.41
CA ASP A 189 -6.88 2.33 3.23
C ASP A 189 -6.38 2.89 1.90
N SER A 190 -7.19 2.76 0.84
CA SER A 190 -6.84 3.24 -0.50
C SER A 190 -6.80 4.77 -0.57
N LEU A 191 -7.73 5.48 0.08
CA LEU A 191 -7.72 6.94 0.22
C LEU A 191 -6.50 7.42 1.00
N ILE A 192 -6.15 6.71 2.07
CA ILE A 192 -4.98 7.04 2.89
C ILE A 192 -3.68 6.81 2.11
N ASN A 193 -3.54 5.67 1.43
CA ASN A 193 -2.37 5.39 0.60
C ASN A 193 -2.20 6.44 -0.51
N GLY A 194 -3.27 6.75 -1.24
CA GLY A 194 -3.25 7.79 -2.27
C GLY A 194 -2.98 9.19 -1.71
N GLY A 195 -3.49 9.49 -0.51
CA GLY A 195 -3.19 10.73 0.20
C GLY A 195 -1.72 10.86 0.61
N MET A 196 -1.14 9.80 1.18
CA MET A 196 0.28 9.76 1.49
C MET A 196 1.15 9.95 0.24
N ASP A 197 0.80 9.27 -0.86
CA ASP A 197 1.53 9.38 -2.13
C ASP A 197 1.39 10.78 -2.74
N GLY A 198 0.21 11.39 -2.65
CA GLY A 198 -0.02 12.78 -3.03
C GLY A 198 0.85 13.76 -2.23
N VAL A 199 1.03 13.54 -0.92
CA VAL A 199 1.96 14.32 -0.10
C VAL A 199 3.41 14.09 -0.51
N ILE A 200 3.83 12.83 -0.67
CA ILE A 200 5.20 12.46 -1.03
C ILE A 200 5.59 13.08 -2.37
N LEU A 201 4.77 12.88 -3.40
CA LEU A 201 5.06 13.28 -4.76
C LEU A 201 4.79 14.78 -5.00
N GLY A 202 3.75 15.36 -4.39
CA GLY A 202 3.54 16.80 -4.42
C GLY A 202 4.71 17.56 -3.79
N ARG A 203 5.21 17.05 -2.67
CA ARG A 203 6.43 17.58 -2.03
C ARG A 203 7.68 17.30 -2.85
N HIS A 204 7.72 16.21 -3.61
CA HIS A 204 8.81 15.94 -4.53
C HIS A 204 8.88 17.00 -5.64
N PHE A 205 7.73 17.43 -6.20
CA PHE A 205 7.64 18.43 -7.27
C PHE A 205 7.95 19.87 -6.82
N ALA A 206 7.50 20.27 -5.63
CA ALA A 206 7.71 21.64 -5.15
C ALA A 206 9.16 21.97 -4.73
N LYS A 207 10.09 21.00 -4.79
CA LYS A 207 11.51 21.23 -4.49
C LYS A 207 12.15 22.13 -5.56
N PRO A 208 12.89 23.19 -5.18
CA PRO A 208 13.61 24.03 -6.14
C PRO A 208 14.61 23.24 -7.00
N ASN A 209 14.86 23.72 -8.23
CA ASN A 209 15.88 23.21 -9.15
C ASN A 209 15.75 21.74 -9.54
N LYS A 210 14.53 21.21 -9.52
CA LYS A 210 14.27 19.84 -9.93
C LYS A 210 14.13 19.70 -11.43
N GLN A 211 14.62 18.59 -11.96
CA GLN A 211 14.26 18.17 -13.31
C GLN A 211 12.74 18.00 -13.40
N MET A 212 12.12 18.75 -14.29
CA MET A 212 10.70 18.60 -14.60
C MET A 212 10.52 17.33 -15.42
N LEU A 213 9.94 16.31 -14.78
CA LEU A 213 9.49 15.10 -15.44
C LEU A 213 8.05 15.31 -15.95
N THR A 214 7.67 14.57 -16.99
CA THR A 214 6.26 14.39 -17.32
C THR A 214 5.53 13.70 -16.16
N LEU A 215 4.21 13.80 -16.11
CA LEU A 215 3.42 13.15 -15.05
C LEU A 215 3.59 11.63 -15.14
N SER A 216 3.52 11.06 -16.35
CA SER A 216 3.74 9.63 -16.56
C SER A 216 5.12 9.16 -16.09
N ALA A 217 6.19 9.90 -16.41
CA ALA A 217 7.56 9.53 -16.04
C ALA A 217 7.75 9.52 -14.51
N LEU A 218 7.16 10.49 -13.79
CA LEU A 218 7.21 10.49 -12.33
C LEU A 218 6.42 9.31 -11.75
N LEU A 219 5.20 9.07 -12.22
CA LEU A 219 4.37 7.96 -11.74
C LEU A 219 5.05 6.62 -12.00
N LYS A 220 5.68 6.46 -13.16
CA LYS A 220 6.48 5.28 -13.52
C LYS A 220 7.67 5.10 -12.59
N GLN A 221 8.45 6.15 -12.36
CA GLN A 221 9.57 6.10 -11.41
C GLN A 221 9.13 5.66 -10.01
N TYR A 222 7.96 6.10 -9.56
CA TYR A 222 7.46 5.81 -8.22
C TYR A 222 6.82 4.42 -8.08
N TYR A 223 5.91 4.06 -8.98
CA TYR A 223 5.06 2.87 -8.85
C TYR A 223 5.58 1.63 -9.58
N THR A 224 6.46 1.78 -10.56
CA THR A 224 6.93 0.66 -11.40
C THR A 224 8.39 0.31 -11.17
N TYR A 225 8.97 0.78 -10.05
CA TYR A 225 10.34 0.43 -9.70
C TYR A 225 10.43 -1.05 -9.33
N GLN A 226 11.32 -1.78 -10.02
CA GLN A 226 11.60 -3.19 -9.76
C GLN A 226 12.89 -3.33 -8.96
N LEU A 227 12.82 -4.09 -7.88
CA LEU A 227 14.00 -4.41 -7.06
C LEU A 227 14.89 -5.41 -7.81
N ASN A 228 16.20 -5.18 -7.72
CA ASN A 228 17.20 -6.13 -8.17
C ASN A 228 17.73 -6.95 -6.97
N SER A 229 18.73 -7.78 -7.20
CA SER A 229 19.33 -8.63 -6.16
C SER A 229 19.97 -7.86 -4.99
N SER A 230 20.24 -6.56 -5.12
CA SER A 230 20.68 -5.70 -4.02
C SER A 230 19.55 -5.32 -3.06
N GLY A 231 18.30 -5.64 -3.41
CA GLY A 231 17.14 -5.50 -2.54
C GLY A 231 16.78 -4.06 -2.17
N LEU A 232 15.98 -3.91 -1.12
CA LEU A 232 15.46 -2.62 -0.67
C LEU A 232 16.50 -1.69 -0.04
N ASP A 233 17.60 -2.25 0.49
CA ASP A 233 18.64 -1.45 1.13
C ASP A 233 19.33 -0.51 0.13
N ALA A 234 19.50 -0.98 -1.11
CA ALA A 234 20.09 -0.22 -2.22
C ALA A 234 19.06 0.55 -3.06
N ALA A 235 17.76 0.44 -2.75
CA ALA A 235 16.72 1.03 -3.58
C ALA A 235 16.65 2.56 -3.44
N PRO A 236 16.23 3.29 -4.50
CA PRO A 236 16.01 4.72 -4.43
C PRO A 236 14.99 5.12 -3.36
N ALA A 237 15.17 6.30 -2.76
CA ALA A 237 14.29 6.77 -1.70
C ALA A 237 12.84 7.07 -2.16
N LEU A 238 12.59 7.24 -3.46
CA LEU A 238 11.30 7.63 -4.02
C LEU A 238 10.67 6.47 -4.82
N ILE A 239 10.21 5.45 -4.10
CA ILE A 239 9.48 4.31 -4.65
C ILE A 239 8.29 3.97 -3.74
N SER A 240 7.25 3.35 -4.29
CA SER A 240 6.00 3.09 -3.58
C SER A 240 6.12 2.07 -2.45
N GLN A 241 7.05 1.11 -2.57
CA GLN A 241 7.39 0.15 -1.51
C GLN A 241 7.85 0.83 -0.22
N LEU A 242 8.39 2.06 -0.32
CA LEU A 242 8.85 2.84 0.82
C LEU A 242 7.81 3.88 1.30
N ARG A 243 6.57 3.87 0.79
CA ARG A 243 5.50 4.85 1.07
C ARG A 243 5.41 5.27 2.54
N ARG A 244 5.19 4.32 3.45
CA ARG A 244 5.00 4.62 4.89
C ARG A 244 6.24 5.28 5.51
N SER A 245 7.42 4.70 5.27
CA SER A 245 8.69 5.24 5.77
C SER A 245 9.02 6.62 5.19
N SER A 246 8.72 6.84 3.90
CA SER A 246 8.89 8.11 3.21
C SER A 246 7.93 9.16 3.77
N PHE A 247 6.66 8.83 3.93
CA PHE A 247 5.68 9.73 4.54
C PHE A 247 6.07 10.11 5.97
N ARG A 248 6.47 9.14 6.80
CA ARG A 248 6.92 9.35 8.18
C ARG A 248 8.07 10.36 8.28
N LYS A 249 9.01 10.33 7.35
CA LYS A 249 10.15 11.27 7.28
C LYS A 249 9.74 12.68 6.85
N LEU A 250 8.61 12.84 6.15
CA LEU A 250 8.17 14.14 5.64
C LEU A 250 7.31 14.93 6.63
N VAL A 251 6.59 14.27 7.52
CA VAL A 251 5.57 14.91 8.37
C VAL A 251 5.88 14.77 9.86
N SER A 252 5.63 15.83 10.63
CA SER A 252 5.56 15.77 12.09
C SER A 252 4.11 15.67 12.55
N ILE A 253 3.86 14.90 13.62
CA ILE A 253 2.52 14.67 14.19
C ILE A 253 1.85 16.02 14.55
N ALA A 254 2.61 16.93 15.16
CA ALA A 254 2.12 18.27 15.49
C ALA A 254 1.68 19.08 14.26
N SER A 255 2.41 18.96 13.14
CA SER A 255 2.01 19.60 11.88
C SER A 255 0.74 18.98 11.33
N LEU A 256 0.65 17.65 11.33
CA LEU A 256 -0.50 16.92 10.81
C LEU A 256 -1.78 17.27 11.60
N LYS A 257 -1.71 17.31 12.94
CA LYS A 257 -2.79 17.78 13.82
C LYS A 257 -3.28 19.19 13.46
N LYS A 258 -2.35 20.10 13.17
CA LYS A 258 -2.68 21.47 12.74
C LYS A 258 -3.39 21.49 11.38
N HIS A 259 -2.97 20.65 10.44
CA HIS A 259 -3.61 20.52 9.13
C HIS A 259 -5.00 19.89 9.20
N LEU A 260 -5.21 18.89 10.06
CA LEU A 260 -6.53 18.29 10.36
C LEU A 260 -7.52 19.35 10.86
N ALA A 261 -7.15 20.05 11.93
CA ALA A 261 -8.01 21.09 12.52
C ALA A 261 -8.36 22.21 11.52
N ARG A 262 -7.40 22.61 10.67
CA ARG A 262 -7.61 23.62 9.62
C ARG A 262 -8.54 23.12 8.52
N SER A 263 -8.33 21.89 8.04
CA SER A 263 -9.14 21.28 6.97
C SER A 263 -10.59 21.20 7.38
N LEU A 264 -10.84 20.75 8.62
CA LEU A 264 -12.19 20.62 9.14
C LEU A 264 -12.90 21.96 9.32
N ASN A 265 -12.24 22.94 9.93
CA ASN A 265 -12.81 24.28 10.07
C ASN A 265 -13.11 24.91 8.70
N ARG A 266 -12.25 24.68 7.70
CA ARG A 266 -12.49 25.17 6.34
C ARG A 266 -13.67 24.47 5.68
N TYR A 267 -13.79 23.16 5.84
CA TYR A 267 -14.89 22.37 5.30
C TYR A 267 -16.22 22.79 5.93
N GLN A 268 -16.30 22.85 7.26
CA GLN A 268 -17.51 23.29 7.99
C GLN A 268 -17.94 24.72 7.67
N LYS A 269 -17.01 25.62 7.30
CA LYS A 269 -17.37 26.97 6.83
C LYS A 269 -17.97 26.98 5.43
N LEU A 270 -17.65 25.97 4.62
CA LEU A 270 -18.17 25.81 3.26
C LEU A 270 -19.46 24.99 3.25
N ASP A 271 -19.71 24.21 4.29
CA ASP A 271 -20.86 23.32 4.44
C ASP A 271 -21.67 23.74 5.68
N GLU A 272 -22.70 24.57 5.48
CA GLU A 272 -23.52 25.16 6.56
C GLU A 272 -24.35 24.12 7.35
N SER A 273 -24.33 22.85 6.94
CA SER A 273 -25.19 21.78 7.47
C SER A 273 -24.74 21.19 8.82
N GLN A 274 -23.50 21.43 9.29
CA GLN A 274 -22.95 20.74 10.47
C GLN A 274 -22.68 21.63 11.69
N LYS A 275 -23.27 21.25 12.84
CA LYS A 275 -23.14 21.93 14.15
C LYS A 275 -21.76 21.74 14.77
N LYS A 276 -21.22 22.82 15.37
CA LYS A 276 -19.98 22.83 16.15
C LYS A 276 -20.22 22.41 17.62
N LYS A 277 -19.75 21.23 18.05
CA LYS A 277 -19.08 21.01 19.36
C LYS A 277 -18.69 19.55 19.61
N LYS A 278 -17.61 19.38 20.39
CA LYS A 278 -16.82 18.17 20.71
C LYS A 278 -16.04 17.64 19.51
N LEU A 279 -14.82 18.16 19.34
CA LEU A 279 -14.02 17.87 18.14
C LEU A 279 -12.50 17.73 18.37
N LYS A 280 -11.98 18.28 19.47
CA LYS A 280 -10.53 18.32 19.70
C LYS A 280 -10.00 16.99 20.25
N VAL A 281 -10.77 16.28 21.06
CA VAL A 281 -10.38 15.00 21.66
C VAL A 281 -10.45 13.88 20.61
N GLU A 282 -11.47 13.94 19.77
CA GLU A 282 -11.75 13.00 18.69
C GLU A 282 -10.66 13.02 17.60
N ILE A 283 -10.13 14.21 17.27
CA ILE A 283 -9.00 14.36 16.36
C ILE A 283 -7.73 13.71 16.93
N ASP A 284 -7.54 13.74 18.25
CA ASP A 284 -6.34 13.21 18.88
C ASP A 284 -6.33 11.68 18.90
N GLU A 285 -7.47 11.06 19.23
CA GLU A 285 -7.63 9.61 19.18
C GLU A 285 -7.49 9.07 17.75
N GLY A 286 -8.22 9.63 16.78
CA GLY A 286 -8.11 9.20 15.37
C GLY A 286 -6.72 9.44 14.77
N LEU A 287 -6.03 10.52 15.17
CA LEU A 287 -4.65 10.77 14.75
C LEU A 287 -3.68 9.74 15.33
N ASN A 288 -3.83 9.35 16.59
CA ASN A 288 -3.01 8.30 17.19
C ASN A 288 -3.22 6.97 16.47
N GLU A 289 -4.48 6.62 16.15
CA GLU A 289 -4.80 5.43 15.37
C GLU A 289 -4.19 5.46 13.97
N PHE A 290 -4.19 6.63 13.32
CA PHE A 290 -3.56 6.82 12.00
C PHE A 290 -2.04 6.66 12.06
N VAL A 291 -1.39 7.26 13.07
CA VAL A 291 0.06 7.14 13.29
C VAL A 291 0.42 5.68 13.51
N HIS A 292 -0.27 5.01 14.44
CA HIS A 292 -0.06 3.59 14.70
C HIS A 292 -0.24 2.76 13.41
N SER A 293 -1.36 2.91 12.71
CA SER A 293 -1.74 2.01 11.60
C SER A 293 -0.98 2.23 10.29
N TYR A 294 -0.57 3.47 9.97
CA TYR A 294 0.01 3.82 8.67
C TYR A 294 1.43 4.39 8.74
N MET A 295 1.93 4.72 9.93
CA MET A 295 3.28 5.26 10.11
C MET A 295 4.19 4.33 10.89
N ASP A 296 3.67 3.64 11.90
CA ASP A 296 4.46 2.77 12.78
C ASP A 296 4.31 1.29 12.41
N CYS A 297 3.08 0.84 12.12
CA CYS A 297 2.82 -0.51 11.62
C CYS A 297 3.33 -0.72 10.19
N PRO A 298 3.82 -1.92 9.85
CA PRO A 298 4.17 -2.27 8.49
C PRO A 298 2.91 -2.44 7.63
N ALA A 299 3.04 -2.28 6.32
CA ALA A 299 1.97 -2.67 5.41
C ALA A 299 1.87 -4.20 5.37
N ILE A 300 0.67 -4.72 5.66
CA ILE A 300 0.38 -6.16 5.63
C ILE A 300 -0.46 -6.45 4.39
N ILE A 301 0.05 -7.33 3.51
CA ILE A 301 -0.69 -7.85 2.37
C ILE A 301 -1.67 -8.92 2.89
N PRO A 302 -2.99 -8.68 2.79
CA PRO A 302 -3.98 -9.61 3.33
C PRO A 302 -4.08 -10.88 2.49
N ARG A 303 -4.62 -11.93 3.10
CA ARG A 303 -4.77 -13.26 2.47
C ARG A 303 -5.33 -13.25 1.05
N CYS A 304 -6.38 -12.48 0.81
CA CYS A 304 -7.03 -12.43 -0.51
C CYS A 304 -6.13 -11.84 -1.60
N MET A 305 -5.20 -10.94 -1.25
CA MET A 305 -4.34 -10.27 -2.22
C MET A 305 -3.24 -11.20 -2.75
N TRP A 306 -2.76 -12.15 -1.94
CA TRP A 306 -1.89 -13.22 -2.44
C TRP A 306 -2.66 -14.47 -2.90
N GLU A 307 -3.99 -14.36 -3.06
CA GLU A 307 -4.89 -15.42 -3.52
C GLU A 307 -4.79 -16.70 -2.66
N ALA A 308 -4.78 -16.51 -1.34
CA ALA A 308 -4.77 -17.60 -0.38
C ALA A 308 -5.96 -18.55 -0.58
N GLN A 309 -5.69 -19.85 -0.52
CA GLN A 309 -6.74 -20.83 -0.31
C GLN A 309 -7.38 -20.64 1.08
N PRO A 310 -8.66 -21.02 1.23
CA PRO A 310 -9.31 -21.01 2.54
C PRO A 310 -8.60 -21.91 3.56
N TYR A 311 -8.73 -21.55 4.83
CA TYR A 311 -8.39 -22.46 5.93
C TYR A 311 -9.25 -23.74 5.85
N ARG A 312 -8.65 -24.92 6.04
CA ARG A 312 -9.37 -26.22 6.08
C ARG A 312 -9.73 -26.54 7.52
N GLY A 313 -10.98 -26.92 7.78
CA GLY A 313 -11.45 -27.21 9.15
C GLY A 313 -11.79 -25.94 9.93
N THR A 314 -11.72 -26.02 11.26
CA THR A 314 -12.14 -24.94 12.17
C THR A 314 -10.93 -24.31 12.85
N PRO A 315 -10.64 -23.02 12.62
CA PRO A 315 -9.48 -22.37 13.21
C PRO A 315 -9.69 -22.14 14.71
N THR A 316 -8.60 -22.22 15.48
CA THR A 316 -8.60 -21.97 16.94
C THR A 316 -8.13 -20.56 17.25
N LEU A 317 -8.89 -19.83 18.07
CA LEU A 317 -8.52 -18.47 18.50
C LEU A 317 -7.32 -18.47 19.45
N LEU A 318 -6.45 -17.48 19.28
CA LEU A 318 -5.37 -17.17 20.21
C LEU A 318 -5.91 -16.49 21.47
N SER A 319 -5.28 -16.77 22.62
CA SER A 319 -5.49 -16.03 23.86
C SER A 319 -4.50 -14.87 23.92
N LEU A 320 -4.93 -13.68 23.50
CA LEU A 320 -4.10 -12.48 23.44
C LEU A 320 -4.02 -11.74 24.80
N PRO A 321 -2.95 -10.95 25.05
CA PRO A 321 -1.73 -10.82 24.24
C PRO A 321 -0.82 -12.05 24.33
N LEU A 322 -0.07 -12.33 23.26
CA LEU A 322 0.94 -13.39 23.27
C LEU A 322 2.24 -12.93 23.92
N SER A 323 3.11 -13.87 24.30
CA SER A 323 4.38 -13.57 24.98
C SER A 323 5.62 -13.79 24.11
N PHE A 324 5.47 -14.39 22.93
CA PHE A 324 6.59 -14.83 22.12
C PHE A 324 6.47 -14.43 20.64
N LEU A 325 7.62 -14.20 20.03
CA LEU A 325 7.79 -14.08 18.59
C LEU A 325 8.84 -15.12 18.16
N TYR A 326 8.44 -16.04 17.28
CA TYR A 326 9.31 -17.10 16.80
C TYR A 326 9.80 -16.76 15.39
N ILE A 327 11.12 -16.70 15.22
CA ILE A 327 11.74 -16.37 13.95
C ILE A 327 12.05 -17.64 13.17
N HIS A 328 11.61 -17.63 11.91
CA HIS A 328 11.80 -18.69 10.93
C HIS A 328 12.45 -18.14 9.66
N HIS A 329 13.04 -19.03 8.87
CA HIS A 329 13.19 -18.84 7.45
C HIS A 329 12.36 -19.90 6.70
N THR A 330 12.12 -19.69 5.42
CA THR A 330 11.39 -20.68 4.61
C THR A 330 12.29 -21.84 4.23
N TYR A 331 13.59 -21.61 4.00
CA TYR A 331 14.54 -22.53 3.36
C TYR A 331 14.13 -22.92 1.94
N GLU A 332 12.89 -23.40 1.75
CA GLU A 332 12.21 -23.44 0.46
C GLU A 332 10.85 -22.73 0.54
N PRO A 333 10.58 -21.73 -0.33
CA PRO A 333 11.46 -21.21 -1.38
C PRO A 333 12.74 -20.56 -0.85
N SER A 334 13.87 -20.88 -1.47
CA SER A 334 15.23 -20.51 -1.02
C SER A 334 15.71 -19.12 -1.43
N GLN A 335 15.07 -18.50 -2.43
CA GLN A 335 15.47 -17.18 -2.90
C GLN A 335 14.61 -16.08 -2.28
N PRO A 336 15.20 -14.90 -1.98
CA PRO A 336 14.42 -13.74 -1.56
C PRO A 336 13.45 -13.32 -2.67
N CYS A 337 12.20 -13.07 -2.30
CA CYS A 337 11.19 -12.58 -3.23
C CYS A 337 11.23 -11.05 -3.32
N LEU A 338 11.36 -10.50 -4.54
CA LEU A 338 11.67 -9.07 -4.77
C LEU A 338 10.51 -8.29 -5.43
N SER A 339 9.36 -8.92 -5.61
CA SER A 339 8.15 -8.29 -6.15
C SER A 339 6.91 -8.92 -5.52
N PHE A 340 5.81 -8.17 -5.53
CA PHE A 340 4.53 -8.66 -5.04
C PHE A 340 4.10 -9.98 -5.71
N GLN A 341 4.32 -10.11 -7.02
CA GLN A 341 3.97 -11.31 -7.78
C GLN A 341 4.84 -12.51 -7.36
N GLN A 342 6.14 -12.30 -7.16
CA GLN A 342 7.05 -13.34 -6.68
C GLN A 342 6.66 -13.78 -5.26
N CYS A 343 6.53 -12.83 -4.34
CA CYS A 343 6.21 -13.14 -2.95
C CYS A 343 4.83 -13.80 -2.82
N SER A 344 3.83 -13.36 -3.58
CA SER A 344 2.50 -14.00 -3.60
C SER A 344 2.55 -15.43 -4.15
N ARG A 345 3.37 -15.68 -5.19
CA ARG A 345 3.60 -17.05 -5.69
C ARG A 345 4.26 -17.93 -4.63
N ASP A 346 5.25 -17.40 -3.92
CA ASP A 346 5.99 -18.11 -2.89
C ASP A 346 5.09 -18.42 -1.68
N MET A 347 4.23 -17.46 -1.28
CA MET A 347 3.18 -17.67 -0.28
C MET A 347 2.23 -18.81 -0.66
N ARG A 348 1.73 -18.84 -1.90
CA ARG A 348 0.87 -19.92 -2.40
C ARG A 348 1.59 -21.26 -2.48
N ALA A 349 2.86 -21.27 -2.86
CA ALA A 349 3.66 -22.49 -2.88
C ALA A 349 3.82 -23.08 -1.47
N MET A 350 4.14 -22.24 -0.49
CA MET A 350 4.20 -22.66 0.92
C MET A 350 2.85 -23.12 1.46
N GLN A 351 1.77 -22.40 1.16
CA GLN A 351 0.43 -22.80 1.60
C GLN A 351 0.04 -24.17 1.02
N ARG A 352 0.27 -24.38 -0.28
CA ARG A 352 0.01 -25.66 -0.94
C ARG A 352 0.80 -26.79 -0.31
N PHE A 353 2.11 -26.60 -0.11
CA PHE A 353 2.94 -27.60 0.55
C PHE A 353 2.43 -27.93 1.97
N HIS A 354 2.07 -26.91 2.74
CA HIS A 354 1.51 -27.12 4.07
C HIS A 354 0.16 -27.84 4.05
N GLN A 355 -0.74 -27.49 3.14
CA GLN A 355 -2.09 -28.05 3.10
C GLN A 355 -2.16 -29.43 2.42
N ASP A 356 -1.49 -29.58 1.28
CA ASP A 356 -1.63 -30.76 0.41
C ASP A 356 -0.59 -31.83 0.76
N ASP A 357 0.66 -31.43 1.00
CA ASP A 357 1.75 -32.39 1.26
C ASP A 357 1.90 -32.72 2.75
N ARG A 358 1.68 -31.73 3.64
CA ARG A 358 1.73 -31.95 5.11
C ARG A 358 0.37 -32.18 5.77
N GLY A 359 -0.73 -32.00 5.05
CA GLY A 359 -2.08 -32.18 5.57
C GLY A 359 -2.48 -31.18 6.66
N TRP A 360 -1.87 -29.99 6.68
CA TRP A 360 -2.23 -28.94 7.64
C TRP A 360 -3.45 -28.15 7.16
N ASP A 361 -4.09 -27.47 8.10
CA ASP A 361 -5.29 -26.69 7.80
C ASP A 361 -5.01 -25.46 6.92
N ASP A 362 -3.80 -24.91 6.99
CA ASP A 362 -3.38 -23.69 6.31
C ASP A 362 -1.85 -23.54 6.38
N ILE A 363 -1.31 -22.50 5.73
CA ILE A 363 0.09 -22.08 5.90
C ILE A 363 0.46 -22.03 7.39
N GLY A 364 1.62 -22.56 7.76
CA GLY A 364 1.98 -22.75 9.17
C GLY A 364 2.29 -21.46 9.94
N TYR A 365 2.76 -20.42 9.25
CA TYR A 365 3.21 -19.17 9.86
C TYR A 365 2.06 -18.21 10.15
N SER A 366 2.20 -17.38 11.18
CA SER A 366 1.29 -16.26 11.44
C SER A 366 1.49 -15.17 10.39
N PHE A 367 2.75 -14.82 10.13
CA PHE A 367 3.16 -13.83 9.12
C PHE A 367 4.39 -14.30 8.36
N VAL A 368 4.59 -13.75 7.17
CA VAL A 368 5.76 -14.01 6.35
C VAL A 368 6.31 -12.69 5.82
N ALA A 369 7.60 -12.43 6.01
CA ALA A 369 8.26 -11.23 5.50
C ALA A 369 8.83 -11.48 4.10
N GLY A 370 8.37 -10.68 3.13
CA GLY A 370 8.92 -10.64 1.78
C GLY A 370 10.10 -9.67 1.69
N SER A 371 11.04 -9.94 0.78
CA SER A 371 12.15 -9.00 0.50
C SER A 371 11.73 -7.83 -0.39
N ASP A 372 10.45 -7.80 -0.82
CA ASP A 372 9.78 -6.71 -1.51
C ASP A 372 9.34 -5.56 -0.59
N GLY A 373 9.46 -5.73 0.72
CA GLY A 373 9.20 -4.69 1.73
C GLY A 373 7.88 -4.81 2.44
N TYR A 374 7.17 -5.92 2.24
CA TYR A 374 5.86 -6.15 2.83
C TYR A 374 5.85 -7.38 3.75
N VAL A 375 4.94 -7.34 4.71
CA VAL A 375 4.57 -8.51 5.50
C VAL A 375 3.34 -9.13 4.85
N TYR A 376 3.33 -10.43 4.65
CA TYR A 376 2.21 -11.19 4.13
C TYR A 376 1.48 -11.87 5.28
N GLU A 377 0.17 -11.70 5.31
CA GLU A 377 -0.68 -12.36 6.29
C GLU A 377 -0.74 -13.86 6.00
N GLY A 378 -0.24 -14.68 6.93
CA GLY A 378 -0.46 -16.13 6.94
C GLY A 378 -1.75 -16.44 7.70
N ARG A 379 -1.65 -17.11 8.85
CA ARG A 379 -2.80 -17.26 9.77
C ARG A 379 -3.19 -15.97 10.50
N GLY A 380 -2.33 -14.96 10.43
CA GLY A 380 -2.62 -13.62 10.93
C GLY A 380 -2.62 -13.51 12.45
N TRP A 381 -3.31 -12.48 12.94
CA TRP A 381 -3.25 -12.05 14.34
C TRP A 381 -4.10 -12.87 15.30
N LEU A 382 -5.15 -13.53 14.81
CA LEU A 382 -6.21 -14.06 15.67
C LEU A 382 -6.18 -15.58 15.83
N TRP A 383 -5.46 -16.28 14.95
CA TRP A 383 -5.55 -17.73 14.82
C TRP A 383 -4.24 -18.44 15.17
N VAL A 384 -4.36 -19.59 15.84
CA VAL A 384 -3.23 -20.43 16.23
C VAL A 384 -2.46 -20.94 15.00
N GLY A 385 -1.12 -20.79 15.06
CA GLY A 385 -0.17 -21.24 14.06
C GLY A 385 0.02 -22.76 13.93
N ALA A 386 0.88 -23.18 13.00
CA ALA A 386 1.45 -24.53 12.92
C ALA A 386 2.98 -24.50 12.69
N HIS A 387 3.64 -23.41 13.09
CA HIS A 387 5.05 -23.12 12.79
C HIS A 387 6.05 -23.70 13.81
N THR A 388 5.69 -23.77 15.10
CA THR A 388 6.59 -24.23 16.18
C THR A 388 5.84 -25.22 17.07
N LYS A 389 6.14 -26.51 16.90
CA LYS A 389 5.46 -27.60 17.64
C LYS A 389 5.43 -27.34 19.14
N ASN A 390 4.28 -27.52 19.80
CA ASN A 390 4.01 -27.25 21.23
C ASN A 390 4.06 -25.76 21.67
N HIS A 391 4.29 -24.83 20.74
CA HIS A 391 4.45 -23.41 21.02
C HIS A 391 3.53 -22.49 20.19
N ASN A 392 2.80 -23.06 19.22
CA ASN A 392 1.91 -22.36 18.28
C ASN A 392 0.87 -21.43 18.91
N SER A 393 0.37 -21.74 20.11
CA SER A 393 -0.65 -20.94 20.80
C SER A 393 -0.06 -19.86 21.72
N LYS A 394 1.27 -19.81 21.86
CA LYS A 394 1.98 -18.93 22.81
C LYS A 394 2.64 -17.73 22.14
N GLY A 395 2.84 -17.78 20.83
CA GLY A 395 3.55 -16.74 20.09
C GLY A 395 3.29 -16.77 18.59
N TYR A 396 3.60 -15.66 17.93
CA TYR A 396 3.50 -15.55 16.48
C TYR A 396 4.74 -16.13 15.81
N GLY A 397 4.55 -16.99 14.81
CA GLY A 397 5.64 -17.44 13.94
C GLY A 397 5.77 -16.51 12.74
N VAL A 398 6.94 -15.87 12.59
CA VAL A 398 7.25 -15.00 11.46
C VAL A 398 8.38 -15.61 10.65
N SER A 399 8.13 -15.89 9.38
CA SER A 399 9.11 -16.47 8.47
C SER A 399 9.66 -15.45 7.48
N PHE A 400 10.97 -15.43 7.27
CA PHE A 400 11.60 -14.70 6.17
C PHE A 400 11.65 -15.59 4.93
N ILE A 401 11.14 -15.12 3.79
CA ILE A 401 11.27 -15.86 2.52
C ILE A 401 12.75 -15.87 2.10
N GLY A 402 13.33 -17.06 2.02
CA GLY A 402 14.70 -17.31 1.61
C GLY A 402 15.40 -18.39 2.44
N ASP A 403 16.61 -18.75 2.00
CA ASP A 403 17.60 -19.49 2.77
C ASP A 403 18.60 -18.51 3.41
N TYR A 404 18.75 -18.64 4.72
CA TYR A 404 19.58 -17.77 5.56
C TYR A 404 20.55 -18.57 6.42
N MET A 405 20.98 -19.73 5.93
CA MET A 405 22.10 -20.48 6.51
C MET A 405 23.40 -19.66 6.48
N SER A 406 23.73 -19.04 5.34
CA SER A 406 25.02 -18.36 5.13
C SER A 406 24.90 -16.87 4.73
N SER A 407 23.70 -16.34 4.64
CA SER A 407 23.42 -14.94 4.29
C SER A 407 22.32 -14.37 5.18
N LEU A 408 22.24 -13.05 5.27
CA LEU A 408 21.18 -12.36 6.00
C LEU A 408 20.08 -11.88 5.05
N PRO A 409 18.82 -11.77 5.51
CA PRO A 409 17.83 -10.93 4.85
C PRO A 409 18.33 -9.48 4.78
N SER A 410 17.75 -8.67 3.90
CA SER A 410 18.06 -7.22 3.87
C SER A 410 17.78 -6.58 5.24
N GLN A 411 18.54 -5.55 5.60
CA GLN A 411 18.38 -4.85 6.87
C GLN A 411 16.95 -4.32 7.01
N ARG A 412 16.40 -3.74 5.94
CA ARG A 412 15.02 -3.28 5.91
C ARG A 412 14.00 -4.38 6.14
N THR A 413 14.20 -5.59 5.61
CA THR A 413 13.29 -6.72 5.85
C THR A 413 13.37 -7.17 7.30
N MET A 414 14.57 -7.18 7.91
CA MET A 414 14.73 -7.49 9.33
C MET A 414 14.07 -6.43 10.22
N ASP A 415 14.24 -5.15 9.92
CA ASP A 415 13.60 -4.03 10.63
C ASP A 415 12.07 -4.07 10.51
N LEU A 416 11.56 -4.53 9.36
CA LEU A 416 10.12 -4.72 9.14
C LEU A 416 9.51 -5.70 10.17
N VAL A 417 10.26 -6.73 10.57
CA VAL A 417 9.81 -7.73 11.55
C VAL A 417 10.14 -7.30 12.98
N ARG A 418 11.42 -7.03 13.26
CA ARG A 418 11.92 -6.85 14.63
C ARG A 418 11.43 -5.56 15.29
N GLU A 419 11.22 -4.51 14.49
CA GLU A 419 10.75 -3.21 14.97
C GLU A 419 9.30 -3.00 14.57
N GLN A 420 8.99 -2.94 13.27
CA GLN A 420 7.68 -2.47 12.83
C GLN A 420 6.57 -3.46 13.20
N LEU A 421 6.67 -4.74 12.82
CA LEU A 421 5.65 -5.75 13.10
C LEU A 421 5.51 -6.01 14.60
N ALA A 422 6.64 -6.12 15.33
CA ALA A 422 6.63 -6.35 16.77
C ALA A 422 6.03 -5.19 17.56
N ASN A 423 6.41 -3.93 17.25
CA ASN A 423 5.82 -2.76 17.90
C ASN A 423 4.34 -2.61 17.55
N CYS A 424 3.97 -2.84 16.28
CA CYS A 424 2.57 -2.88 15.85
C CYS A 424 1.74 -3.88 16.67
N ALA A 425 2.29 -5.08 16.91
CA ALA A 425 1.63 -6.09 17.72
C ALA A 425 1.52 -5.67 19.20
N THR A 426 2.58 -5.06 19.75
CA THR A 426 2.63 -4.60 21.14
C THR A 426 1.65 -3.46 21.40
N ASP A 427 1.73 -2.40 20.61
CA ASP A 427 0.86 -1.22 20.73
C ASP A 427 -0.61 -1.58 20.45
N GLY A 428 -0.83 -2.57 19.59
CA GLY A 428 -2.15 -3.10 19.28
C GLY A 428 -2.68 -4.14 20.28
N GLY A 429 -2.00 -4.38 21.42
CA GLY A 429 -2.43 -5.31 22.48
C GLY A 429 -2.41 -6.79 22.10
N LYS A 430 -1.69 -7.15 21.03
CA LYS A 430 -1.59 -8.51 20.49
C LYS A 430 -0.36 -9.25 21.01
N LEU A 431 0.63 -8.51 21.48
CA LEU A 431 1.90 -8.97 22.02
C LEU A 431 2.19 -8.18 23.31
N VAL A 432 2.74 -8.82 24.33
CA VAL A 432 3.15 -8.12 25.56
C VAL A 432 4.39 -7.27 25.29
N SER A 433 4.55 -6.15 25.99
CA SER A 433 5.70 -5.24 25.78
C SER A 433 7.06 -5.85 26.11
N ASN A 434 7.10 -6.81 27.03
CA ASN A 434 8.30 -7.56 27.39
C ASN A 434 8.37 -8.94 26.70
N PHE A 435 7.84 -9.05 25.47
CA PHE A 435 7.85 -10.29 24.72
C PHE A 435 9.27 -10.82 24.51
N THR A 436 9.35 -12.11 24.23
CA THR A 436 10.60 -12.81 23.96
C THR A 436 10.69 -13.25 22.51
N ILE A 437 11.84 -13.01 21.88
CA ILE A 437 12.19 -13.52 20.57
C ILE A 437 12.99 -14.81 20.73
N HIS A 438 12.57 -15.84 20.01
CA HIS A 438 13.34 -17.08 19.86
C HIS A 438 13.50 -17.45 18.39
N GLY A 439 14.65 -18.01 18.03
CA GLY A 439 14.80 -18.74 16.79
C GLY A 439 14.13 -20.11 16.88
N HIS A 440 13.55 -20.60 15.78
CA HIS A 440 12.85 -21.90 15.76
C HIS A 440 13.68 -23.06 16.36
N ARG A 441 14.98 -23.10 16.07
CA ARG A 441 15.95 -24.09 16.59
C ARG A 441 16.06 -24.16 18.11
N GLN A 442 15.69 -23.10 18.84
CA GLN A 442 15.75 -23.12 20.30
C GLN A 442 14.65 -23.97 20.93
N LEU A 443 13.59 -24.29 20.17
CA LEU A 443 12.38 -24.93 20.69
C LEU A 443 12.12 -26.32 20.12
N VAL A 444 12.69 -26.62 18.95
CA VAL A 444 12.57 -27.92 18.29
C VAL A 444 13.86 -28.25 17.54
N ASN A 445 14.08 -29.54 17.25
CA ASN A 445 15.24 -30.01 16.49
C ASN A 445 15.14 -29.63 15.01
N THR A 446 15.74 -28.50 14.63
CA THR A 446 15.77 -27.95 13.27
C THR A 446 16.95 -26.99 13.11
N SER A 447 17.41 -26.76 11.88
CA SER A 447 18.36 -25.69 11.55
C SER A 447 17.70 -24.32 11.33
N CYS A 448 16.36 -24.25 11.26
CA CYS A 448 15.64 -22.97 11.12
C CYS A 448 15.92 -22.03 12.32
N PRO A 449 16.16 -20.71 12.15
CA PRO A 449 15.99 -19.88 10.96
C PRO A 449 17.24 -19.76 10.05
N GLY A 450 18.19 -20.68 10.13
CA GLY A 450 19.49 -20.62 9.45
C GLY A 450 20.58 -20.00 10.31
N ASP A 451 21.83 -20.41 10.12
CA ASP A 451 22.94 -20.04 11.02
C ASP A 451 23.25 -18.55 11.03
N ALA A 452 23.33 -17.93 9.85
CA ALA A 452 23.55 -16.50 9.73
C ALA A 452 22.41 -15.69 10.39
N LEU A 453 21.15 -16.00 10.06
CA LEU A 453 20.01 -15.29 10.64
C LEU A 453 19.87 -15.56 12.15
N TYR A 454 20.14 -16.78 12.62
CA TYR A 454 20.14 -17.08 14.05
C TYR A 454 21.21 -16.26 14.79
N SER A 455 22.43 -16.20 14.25
CA SER A 455 23.49 -15.38 14.83
C SER A 455 23.12 -13.89 14.89
N GLU A 456 22.39 -13.37 13.91
CA GLU A 456 21.90 -11.99 13.88
C GLU A 456 20.82 -11.74 14.93
N ILE A 457 19.81 -12.62 15.04
CA ILE A 457 18.72 -12.40 16.01
C ILE A 457 19.19 -12.48 17.46
N ASN A 458 20.33 -13.14 17.75
CA ASN A 458 20.93 -13.15 19.09
C ASN A 458 21.28 -11.75 19.59
N GLY A 459 21.51 -10.79 18.68
CA GLY A 459 21.77 -9.39 18.99
C GLY A 459 20.52 -8.54 19.18
N TRP A 460 19.32 -9.07 18.94
CA TRP A 460 18.08 -8.29 19.03
C TRP A 460 17.65 -8.11 20.49
N GLU A 461 17.11 -6.94 20.83
CA GLU A 461 16.79 -6.52 22.20
C GLU A 461 15.93 -7.54 22.98
N HIS A 462 14.95 -8.14 22.31
CA HIS A 462 13.99 -9.08 22.89
C HIS A 462 14.45 -10.55 22.82
N PHE A 463 15.63 -10.85 22.26
CA PHE A 463 16.13 -12.22 22.20
C PHE A 463 16.49 -12.75 23.58
N ARG A 464 16.09 -13.99 23.87
CA ARG A 464 16.52 -14.71 25.08
C ARG A 464 16.92 -16.13 24.73
N GLU A 465 17.90 -16.66 25.46
CA GLU A 465 18.20 -18.08 25.41
C GLU A 465 17.15 -18.88 26.17
N VAL A 466 16.81 -20.06 25.65
CA VAL A 466 15.93 -21.00 26.35
C VAL A 466 16.74 -21.66 27.47
N GLN A 467 16.33 -21.45 28.72
CA GLN A 467 16.93 -22.15 29.85
C GLN A 467 16.58 -23.63 29.75
N GLN A 468 17.62 -24.48 29.68
CA GLN A 468 17.50 -25.94 29.62
C GLN A 468 17.06 -26.53 30.96
#